data_AF-A0A947K198-F1
#
_entry.id   AF-A0A947K198-F1
#
_cell.length_a   1.000
_cell.length_b   1.000
_cell.length_c   1.000
_cell.angle_alpha   90.00
_cell.angle_beta   90.00
_cell.angle_gamma   90.00
#
_symmetry.space_group_name_H-M   'P 1'
#
loop_
_entity.id
_entity.type
_entity.pdbx_description
1 polymer ?
#
loop_
_entity_poly.entity_id
_entity_poly.type
_entity_poly.pdbx_seq_one_letter_code
_entity_poly.pdbx_strand_id
1 'polypeptide(L)'
;MANKAIYPFSADPIHNGHINNIERVLETGLFDEVLVGIGKNYEKETKYLFSDEERLEITKKSLQHLGKRVKVELFEGLLAHYADKNGCSIIIRGLRNNTDFEQEQTMAEFNKAYGLTTFTIPAPKNIFNISSTTIKSIVSNGGLVHEYVPINVKQALEEKLLGVTLVGVTGNTGSGKTTLCKKMGVNFIDVDKLIHEIYQKSNKVKNDLKNEFGGKVFSGGKVDRKKLGNLIFTDTLAREKLANILQVPFKIKLEESFQGLEGIVLLDCAYLVEYDLLSIVNNNVILMTCSDGEKIKRNKKAENILGVQYDDKKLEDEIRIRIKQDYAGNLLKINSEKNINYSEILKRLKKWNILRQK
;
A
#
# COMPACT_ATOMS: atom_id res chain seq x y z
N MET A 1 -28.05 14.52 -24.00
CA MET A 1 -27.79 13.23 -23.31
C MET A 1 -26.37 13.29 -22.77
N ALA A 2 -26.12 12.75 -21.58
CA ALA A 2 -24.75 12.69 -21.04
C ALA A 2 -23.87 11.81 -21.96
N ASN A 3 -22.66 12.24 -22.27
CA ASN A 3 -21.74 11.46 -23.08
C ASN A 3 -21.08 10.38 -22.20
N LYS A 4 -21.51 9.13 -22.37
CA LYS A 4 -21.09 7.99 -21.54
C LYS A 4 -20.20 7.04 -22.30
N ALA A 5 -19.13 6.61 -21.65
CA ALA A 5 -18.30 5.50 -22.11
C ALA A 5 -18.32 4.35 -21.10
N ILE A 6 -18.07 3.14 -21.58
CA ILE A 6 -17.87 1.98 -20.73
C ILE A 6 -16.38 1.58 -20.73
N TYR A 7 -15.82 1.37 -19.54
CA TYR A 7 -14.52 0.73 -19.31
C TYR A 7 -14.77 -0.69 -18.78
N PRO A 8 -14.88 -1.70 -19.66
CA PRO A 8 -15.10 -3.07 -19.25
C PRO A 8 -13.79 -3.77 -18.88
N PHE A 9 -13.79 -4.51 -17.78
CA PHE A 9 -12.67 -5.36 -17.41
C PHE A 9 -13.14 -6.59 -16.61
N SER A 10 -12.34 -7.64 -16.62
CA SER A 10 -12.61 -8.90 -15.88
C SER A 10 -11.52 -9.20 -14.86
N ALA A 11 -10.79 -8.17 -14.41
CA ALA A 11 -9.62 -8.33 -13.56
C ALA A 11 -10.01 -8.67 -12.11
N ASP A 12 -9.05 -9.27 -11.42
CA ASP A 12 -9.21 -9.79 -10.07
C ASP A 12 -7.84 -9.78 -9.36
N PRO A 13 -7.52 -8.73 -8.58
CA PRO A 13 -8.26 -7.47 -8.42
C PRO A 13 -7.94 -6.40 -9.48
N ILE A 14 -8.60 -5.24 -9.38
CA ILE A 14 -8.17 -4.00 -10.05
C ILE A 14 -6.75 -3.58 -9.60
N HIS A 15 -6.02 -2.84 -10.42
CA HIS A 15 -4.66 -2.37 -10.13
C HIS A 15 -4.41 -1.00 -10.76
N ASN A 16 -3.27 -0.36 -10.45
CA ASN A 16 -2.97 1.03 -10.84
C ASN A 16 -3.03 1.25 -12.36
N GLY A 17 -2.67 0.26 -13.18
CA GLY A 17 -2.85 0.36 -14.63
C GLY A 17 -4.30 0.47 -15.13
N HIS A 18 -5.27 -0.17 -14.47
CA HIS A 18 -6.68 0.02 -14.82
C HIS A 18 -7.16 1.42 -14.42
N ILE A 19 -6.79 1.84 -13.22
CA ILE A 19 -7.15 3.16 -12.65
C ILE A 19 -6.59 4.28 -13.53
N ASN A 20 -5.32 4.17 -13.95
CA ASN A 20 -4.69 5.14 -14.83
C ASN A 20 -5.41 5.28 -16.18
N ASN A 21 -5.91 4.19 -16.76
CA ASN A 21 -6.70 4.27 -17.99
C ASN A 21 -8.00 5.05 -17.77
N ILE A 22 -8.70 4.78 -16.67
CA ILE A 22 -9.96 5.46 -16.31
C ILE A 22 -9.70 6.96 -16.07
N GLU A 23 -8.64 7.30 -15.33
CA GLU A 23 -8.22 8.68 -15.07
C GLU A 23 -7.94 9.42 -16.37
N ARG A 24 -7.11 8.85 -17.25
CA ARG A 24 -6.74 9.47 -18.53
C ARG A 24 -7.94 9.71 -19.43
N VAL A 25 -8.91 8.80 -19.44
CA VAL A 25 -10.18 9.00 -20.16
C VAL A 25 -10.91 10.21 -19.61
N LEU A 26 -11.04 10.31 -18.29
CA LEU A 26 -11.77 11.40 -17.64
C LEU A 26 -11.06 12.75 -17.84
N GLU A 27 -9.73 12.76 -17.89
CA GLU A 27 -8.90 13.93 -18.16
C GLU A 27 -9.11 14.51 -19.57
N THR A 28 -9.50 13.69 -20.55
CA THR A 28 -9.79 14.18 -21.91
C THR A 28 -10.95 15.18 -21.96
N GLY A 29 -11.83 15.16 -20.95
CA GLY A 29 -13.06 15.96 -20.94
C GLY A 29 -14.12 15.51 -21.96
N LEU A 30 -13.88 14.42 -22.71
CA LEU A 30 -14.82 13.92 -23.71
C LEU A 30 -16.07 13.28 -23.09
N PHE A 31 -15.95 12.72 -21.89
CA PHE A 31 -17.01 11.95 -21.24
C PHE A 31 -17.43 12.59 -19.90
N ASP A 32 -18.75 12.70 -19.72
CA ASP A 32 -19.36 13.17 -18.48
C ASP A 32 -19.24 12.08 -17.39
N GLU A 33 -19.44 10.83 -17.80
CA GLU A 33 -19.47 9.65 -16.94
C GLU A 33 -18.79 8.45 -17.62
N VAL A 34 -17.98 7.72 -16.86
CA VAL A 34 -17.41 6.43 -17.27
C VAL A 34 -18.04 5.32 -16.43
N LEU A 35 -18.75 4.41 -17.11
CA LEU A 35 -19.25 3.17 -16.52
C LEU A 35 -18.12 2.15 -16.48
N VAL A 36 -17.66 1.79 -15.30
CA VAL A 36 -16.65 0.76 -15.07
C VAL A 36 -17.38 -0.56 -14.88
N GLY A 37 -17.43 -1.35 -15.96
CA GLY A 37 -18.13 -2.63 -15.99
C GLY A 37 -17.22 -3.79 -15.60
N ILE A 38 -17.54 -4.47 -14.51
CA ILE A 38 -16.85 -5.67 -14.06
C ILE A 38 -17.57 -6.88 -14.65
N GLY A 39 -16.98 -7.44 -15.71
CA GLY A 39 -17.55 -8.59 -16.40
C GLY A 39 -17.22 -9.91 -15.70
N LYS A 40 -18.20 -10.82 -15.70
CA LYS A 40 -17.97 -12.23 -15.38
C LYS A 40 -17.42 -12.95 -16.60
N ASN A 41 -16.15 -13.36 -16.54
CA ASN A 41 -15.54 -14.20 -17.57
C ASN A 41 -15.58 -15.65 -17.10
N TYR A 42 -16.48 -16.46 -17.68
CA TYR A 42 -16.67 -17.87 -17.33
C TYR A 42 -15.40 -18.73 -17.46
N GLU A 43 -14.48 -18.39 -18.38
CA GLU A 43 -13.20 -19.09 -18.52
C GLU A 43 -12.22 -18.80 -17.36
N LYS A 44 -12.46 -17.72 -16.63
CA LYS A 44 -11.66 -17.27 -15.48
C LYS A 44 -12.37 -17.45 -14.14
N GLU A 45 -13.62 -17.89 -14.14
CA GLU A 45 -14.46 -17.96 -12.93
C GLU A 45 -13.81 -18.80 -11.82
N THR A 46 -13.22 -19.95 -12.18
CA THR A 46 -12.49 -20.82 -11.24
C THR A 46 -11.16 -20.24 -10.75
N LYS A 47 -10.70 -19.12 -11.32
CA LYS A 47 -9.41 -18.47 -11.04
C LYS A 47 -9.56 -17.14 -10.29
N TYR A 48 -10.80 -16.71 -10.03
CA TYR A 48 -11.05 -15.52 -9.24
C TYR A 48 -10.72 -15.78 -7.76
N LEU A 49 -9.94 -14.88 -7.19
CA LEU A 49 -9.56 -14.84 -5.79
C LEU A 49 -10.69 -14.22 -4.96
N PHE A 50 -11.30 -13.15 -5.48
CA PHE A 50 -12.38 -12.42 -4.84
C PHE A 50 -13.74 -12.82 -5.45
N SER A 51 -14.76 -12.91 -4.60
CA SER A 51 -16.17 -12.99 -5.03
C SER A 51 -16.59 -11.76 -5.82
N ASP A 52 -17.68 -11.84 -6.57
CA ASP A 52 -18.15 -10.71 -7.38
C ASP A 52 -18.50 -9.49 -6.49
N GLU A 53 -19.08 -9.70 -5.31
CA GLU A 53 -19.33 -8.63 -4.34
C GLU A 53 -18.04 -8.01 -3.82
N GLU A 54 -17.02 -8.82 -3.50
CA GLU A 54 -15.71 -8.32 -3.08
C GLU A 54 -15.04 -7.52 -4.21
N ARG A 55 -15.09 -8.01 -5.46
CA ARG A 55 -14.55 -7.32 -6.64
C ARG A 55 -15.23 -5.97 -6.86
N LEU A 56 -16.55 -5.92 -6.72
CA LEU A 56 -17.33 -4.70 -6.83
C LEU A 56 -16.92 -3.68 -5.76
N GLU A 57 -16.90 -4.09 -4.49
CA GLU A 57 -16.61 -3.18 -3.37
C GLU A 57 -15.15 -2.71 -3.36
N ILE A 58 -14.21 -3.60 -3.67
CA ILE A 58 -12.79 -3.24 -3.84
C ILE A 58 -12.65 -2.21 -4.97
N THR A 59 -13.30 -2.43 -6.11
CA THR A 59 -13.21 -1.52 -7.28
C THR A 59 -13.84 -0.16 -6.98
N LYS A 60 -15.02 -0.13 -6.34
CA LYS A 60 -15.65 1.13 -5.91
C LYS A 60 -14.74 1.95 -5.00
N LYS A 61 -14.14 1.31 -3.99
CA LYS A 61 -13.20 1.98 -3.07
C LYS A 61 -11.97 2.51 -3.81
N SER A 62 -11.42 1.74 -4.75
CA SER A 62 -10.25 2.13 -5.54
C SER A 62 -10.47 3.28 -6.52
N LEU A 63 -11.73 3.62 -6.82
CA LEU A 63 -12.09 4.70 -7.74
C LEU A 63 -12.84 5.84 -7.04
N GLN A 64 -12.90 5.83 -5.71
CA GLN A 64 -13.67 6.79 -4.92
C GLN A 64 -13.21 8.23 -5.15
N HIS A 65 -11.92 8.45 -5.40
CA HIS A 65 -11.35 9.76 -5.68
C HIS A 65 -11.88 10.41 -6.97
N LEU A 66 -12.43 9.62 -7.89
CA LEU A 66 -13.03 10.08 -9.15
C LEU A 66 -14.48 10.56 -8.97
N GLY A 67 -15.07 10.34 -7.79
CA GLY A 67 -16.37 10.85 -7.40
C GLY A 67 -17.50 10.41 -8.35
N LYS A 68 -18.39 11.34 -8.68
CA LYS A 68 -19.61 11.06 -9.46
C LYS A 68 -19.38 10.80 -10.95
N ARG A 69 -18.15 11.01 -11.45
CA ARG A 69 -17.81 10.77 -12.86
C ARG A 69 -17.59 9.29 -13.18
N VAL A 70 -17.59 8.42 -12.16
CA VAL A 70 -17.42 6.99 -12.32
C VAL A 70 -18.56 6.24 -11.65
N LYS A 71 -19.13 5.28 -12.38
CA LYS A 71 -20.11 4.32 -11.88
C LYS A 71 -19.52 2.93 -12.02
N VAL A 72 -19.50 2.13 -10.95
CA VAL A 72 -18.95 0.75 -10.98
C VAL A 72 -20.08 -0.25 -10.84
N GLU A 73 -20.19 -1.18 -11.79
CA GLU A 73 -21.24 -2.20 -11.79
C GLU A 73 -20.70 -3.57 -12.24
N LEU A 74 -21.29 -4.63 -11.68
CA LEU A 74 -21.15 -5.97 -12.21
C LEU A 74 -22.05 -6.12 -13.43
N PHE A 75 -21.59 -6.88 -14.43
CA PHE A 75 -22.45 -7.26 -15.54
C PHE A 75 -22.18 -8.68 -16.02
N GLU A 76 -23.23 -9.27 -16.61
CA GLU A 76 -23.21 -10.58 -17.24
C GLU A 76 -23.72 -10.48 -18.68
N GLY A 77 -23.32 -11.44 -19.51
CA GLY A 77 -23.69 -11.49 -20.92
C GLY A 77 -22.80 -10.64 -21.83
N LEU A 78 -23.31 -10.35 -23.02
CA LEU A 78 -22.53 -9.66 -24.06
C LEU A 78 -22.31 -8.19 -23.68
N LEU A 79 -21.04 -7.76 -23.67
CA LEU A 79 -20.63 -6.38 -23.41
C LEU A 79 -21.40 -5.38 -24.26
N ALA A 80 -21.62 -5.69 -25.54
CA ALA A 80 -22.30 -4.80 -26.45
C ALA A 80 -23.75 -4.50 -26.02
N HIS A 81 -24.49 -5.54 -25.61
CA HIS A 81 -25.85 -5.38 -25.08
C HIS A 81 -25.86 -4.59 -23.77
N TYR A 82 -24.87 -4.82 -22.91
CA TYR A 82 -24.77 -4.10 -21.65
C TYR A 82 -24.45 -2.61 -21.86
N ALA A 83 -23.57 -2.30 -22.82
CA ALA A 83 -23.24 -0.93 -23.21
C ALA A 83 -24.46 -0.20 -23.76
N ASP A 84 -25.19 -0.82 -24.70
CA ASP A 84 -26.41 -0.27 -25.29
C ASP A 84 -27.49 0.01 -24.24
N LYS A 85 -27.76 -0.96 -23.35
CA LYS A 85 -28.71 -0.79 -22.23
C LYS A 85 -28.39 0.39 -21.32
N ASN A 86 -27.11 0.74 -21.17
CA ASN A 86 -26.65 1.86 -20.35
C ASN A 86 -26.45 3.16 -21.14
N GLY A 87 -26.77 3.18 -22.44
CA GLY A 87 -26.59 4.34 -23.31
C GLY A 87 -25.11 4.67 -23.57
N CYS A 88 -24.21 3.70 -23.47
CA CYS A 88 -22.80 3.86 -23.79
C CYS A 88 -22.56 3.50 -25.26
N SER A 89 -22.13 4.45 -26.08
CA SER A 89 -21.74 4.23 -27.47
C SER A 89 -20.23 3.98 -27.65
N ILE A 90 -19.43 4.29 -26.63
CA ILE A 90 -17.97 4.16 -26.63
C ILE A 90 -17.53 3.09 -25.62
N ILE A 91 -16.69 2.14 -26.08
CA ILE A 91 -15.97 1.19 -25.25
C ILE A 91 -14.52 1.65 -25.14
N ILE A 92 -13.97 1.67 -23.92
CA ILE A 92 -12.57 2.01 -23.66
C ILE A 92 -11.78 0.75 -23.35
N ARG A 93 -10.65 0.55 -24.03
CA ARG A 93 -9.75 -0.59 -23.83
C ARG A 93 -8.30 -0.13 -23.66
N GLY A 94 -7.57 -0.80 -22.78
CA GLY A 94 -6.13 -0.57 -22.62
C GLY A 94 -5.35 -1.56 -23.49
N LEU A 95 -4.26 -1.12 -24.11
CA LEU A 95 -3.36 -1.96 -24.89
C LEU A 95 -2.02 -2.10 -24.17
N ARG A 96 -1.59 -3.34 -23.89
CA ARG A 96 -0.31 -3.60 -23.21
C ARG A 96 0.76 -4.21 -24.09
N ASN A 97 0.46 -4.74 -25.26
CA ASN A 97 1.45 -5.28 -26.20
C ASN A 97 0.78 -5.50 -27.57
N ASN A 98 1.55 -6.03 -28.52
CA ASN A 98 1.05 -6.33 -29.87
C ASN A 98 -0.06 -7.40 -29.88
N THR A 99 0.01 -8.40 -28.99
CA THR A 99 -1.01 -9.46 -28.90
C THR A 99 -2.34 -8.91 -28.38
N ASP A 100 -2.31 -8.05 -27.36
CA ASP A 100 -3.50 -7.34 -26.88
C ASP A 100 -4.11 -6.50 -28.01
N PHE A 101 -3.28 -5.85 -28.83
CA PHE A 101 -3.74 -5.05 -29.96
C PHE A 101 -4.50 -5.87 -31.01
N GLU A 102 -3.97 -7.02 -31.44
CA GLU A 102 -4.63 -7.89 -32.42
C GLU A 102 -5.99 -8.39 -31.90
N GLN A 103 -6.06 -8.78 -30.61
CA GLN A 103 -7.31 -9.21 -29.99
C GLN A 103 -8.33 -8.07 -29.89
N GLU A 104 -7.90 -6.89 -29.45
CA GLU A 104 -8.79 -5.73 -29.31
C GLU A 104 -9.23 -5.17 -30.67
N GLN A 105 -8.38 -5.24 -31.71
CA GLN A 105 -8.76 -4.88 -33.08
C GLN A 105 -9.88 -5.79 -33.58
N THR A 106 -9.74 -7.10 -33.39
CA THR A 106 -10.77 -8.08 -33.74
C THR A 106 -12.09 -7.77 -33.01
N MET A 107 -12.03 -7.54 -31.70
CA MET A 107 -13.22 -7.21 -30.90
C MET A 107 -13.84 -5.86 -31.27
N ALA A 108 -13.05 -4.89 -31.69
CA ALA A 108 -13.55 -3.59 -32.14
C ALA A 108 -14.44 -3.69 -33.39
N GLU A 109 -14.12 -4.59 -34.32
CA GLU A 109 -14.95 -4.85 -35.51
C GLU A 109 -16.30 -5.47 -35.11
N PHE A 110 -16.30 -6.43 -34.18
CA PHE A 110 -17.55 -6.97 -33.63
C PHE A 110 -18.37 -5.90 -32.92
N ASN A 111 -17.76 -5.09 -32.06
CA ASN A 111 -18.44 -4.00 -31.36
C ASN A 111 -19.08 -3.00 -32.35
N LYS A 112 -18.40 -2.70 -33.46
CA LYS A 112 -18.91 -1.81 -34.51
C LYS A 112 -20.18 -2.34 -35.16
N ALA A 113 -20.33 -3.66 -35.31
CA ALA A 113 -21.56 -4.27 -35.81
C ALA A 113 -22.78 -4.02 -34.88
N TYR A 114 -22.54 -3.73 -33.61
CA TYR A 114 -23.57 -3.32 -32.63
C TYR A 114 -23.65 -1.79 -32.46
N GLY A 115 -23.04 -1.00 -33.35
CA GLY A 115 -23.06 0.47 -33.26
C GLY A 115 -22.11 1.06 -32.22
N LEU A 116 -21.20 0.27 -31.65
CA LEU A 116 -20.26 0.71 -30.62
C LEU A 116 -18.89 1.03 -31.21
N THR A 117 -18.27 2.11 -30.75
CA THR A 117 -16.91 2.47 -31.15
C THR A 117 -15.93 2.12 -30.03
N THR A 118 -14.84 1.44 -30.37
CA THR A 118 -13.80 1.07 -29.39
C THR A 118 -12.65 2.07 -29.43
N PHE A 119 -12.36 2.70 -28.30
CA PHE A 119 -11.21 3.59 -28.09
C PHE A 119 -10.12 2.84 -27.33
N THR A 120 -8.95 2.73 -27.94
CA THR A 120 -7.79 2.06 -27.34
C THR A 120 -6.80 3.05 -26.77
N ILE A 121 -6.32 2.78 -25.55
CA ILE A 121 -5.33 3.61 -24.86
C ILE A 121 -4.05 2.80 -24.67
N PRO A 122 -2.90 3.25 -25.19
CA PRO A 122 -1.63 2.57 -24.94
C PRO A 122 -1.24 2.71 -23.47
N ALA A 123 -0.84 1.59 -22.86
CA ALA A 123 -0.31 1.57 -21.51
C ALA A 123 1.03 2.34 -21.45
N PRO A 124 1.25 3.19 -20.43
CA PRO A 124 2.52 3.89 -20.28
C PRO A 124 3.63 2.90 -19.90
N LYS A 125 4.87 3.18 -20.32
CA LYS A 125 6.03 2.25 -20.18
C LYS A 125 6.28 1.79 -18.74
N ASN A 126 5.98 2.62 -17.76
CA ASN A 126 6.16 2.33 -16.33
C ASN A 126 5.09 1.38 -15.74
N ILE A 127 4.01 1.08 -16.47
CA ILE A 127 2.88 0.24 -16.00
C ILE A 127 2.62 -0.96 -16.95
N PHE A 128 3.39 -1.07 -18.02
CA PHE A 128 3.21 -2.00 -19.14
C PHE A 128 3.19 -3.50 -18.75
N ASN A 129 3.81 -3.90 -17.62
CA ASN A 129 3.97 -5.30 -17.21
C ASN A 129 3.15 -5.72 -15.97
N ILE A 130 2.19 -4.91 -15.53
CA ILE A 130 1.41 -5.22 -14.32
C ILE A 130 0.14 -5.99 -14.71
N SER A 131 0.04 -7.24 -14.26
CA SER A 131 -1.18 -8.05 -14.36
C SER A 131 -1.66 -8.45 -12.97
N SER A 132 -2.97 -8.62 -12.81
CA SER A 132 -3.53 -9.09 -11.52
C SER A 132 -3.00 -10.47 -11.13
N THR A 133 -2.71 -11.34 -12.10
CA THR A 133 -2.06 -12.64 -11.84
C THR A 133 -0.66 -12.47 -11.27
N THR A 134 0.15 -11.57 -11.85
CA THR A 134 1.50 -11.27 -11.35
C THR A 134 1.45 -10.67 -9.94
N ILE A 135 0.52 -9.73 -9.71
CA ILE A 135 0.31 -9.13 -8.37
C ILE A 135 -0.05 -10.21 -7.34
N LYS A 136 -1.02 -11.08 -7.65
CA LYS A 136 -1.41 -12.19 -6.76
C LYS A 136 -0.23 -13.10 -6.45
N SER A 137 0.57 -13.46 -7.47
CA SER A 137 1.77 -14.29 -7.29
C SER A 137 2.79 -13.63 -6.36
N ILE A 138 3.08 -12.33 -6.52
CA ILE A 138 4.02 -11.60 -5.66
C ILE A 138 3.52 -11.64 -4.20
N VAL A 139 2.24 -11.32 -3.95
CA VAL A 139 1.68 -11.31 -2.60
C VAL A 139 1.66 -12.71 -1.99
N SER A 140 1.28 -13.74 -2.73
CA SER A 140 1.31 -15.14 -2.27
C SER A 140 2.71 -15.60 -1.83
N ASN A 141 3.77 -14.97 -2.34
CA ASN A 141 5.16 -15.24 -1.97
C ASN A 141 5.70 -14.26 -0.90
N GLY A 142 4.83 -13.45 -0.27
CA GLY A 142 5.20 -12.49 0.78
C GLY A 142 5.78 -11.17 0.26
N GLY A 143 5.73 -10.91 -1.04
CA GLY A 143 6.24 -9.68 -1.65
C GLY A 143 5.29 -8.50 -1.51
N LEU A 144 5.85 -7.29 -1.49
CA LEU A 144 5.09 -6.05 -1.33
C LEU A 144 4.65 -5.47 -2.68
N VAL A 145 3.38 -5.06 -2.78
CA VAL A 145 2.76 -4.54 -4.02
C VAL A 145 2.14 -3.14 -3.91
N HIS A 146 2.43 -2.39 -2.84
CA HIS A 146 1.88 -1.05 -2.58
C HIS A 146 2.15 -0.02 -3.70
N GLU A 147 3.16 -0.25 -4.54
CA GLU A 147 3.49 0.60 -5.70
C GLU A 147 2.60 0.32 -6.92
N TYR A 148 1.91 -0.83 -6.94
CA TYR A 148 1.21 -1.36 -8.12
C TYR A 148 -0.30 -1.42 -7.98
N VAL A 149 -0.80 -1.31 -6.75
CA VAL A 149 -2.23 -1.33 -6.44
C VAL A 149 -2.56 -0.27 -5.39
N PRO A 150 -3.81 0.21 -5.33
CA PRO A 150 -4.27 1.04 -4.23
C PRO A 150 -4.17 0.32 -2.88
N ILE A 151 -4.07 1.08 -1.79
CA ILE A 151 -3.93 0.54 -0.43
C ILE A 151 -5.08 -0.41 -0.05
N ASN A 152 -6.31 -0.10 -0.45
CA ASN A 152 -7.46 -0.97 -0.18
C ASN A 152 -7.35 -2.34 -0.90
N VAL A 153 -6.74 -2.38 -2.09
CA VAL A 153 -6.50 -3.62 -2.84
C VAL A 153 -5.37 -4.42 -2.21
N LYS A 154 -4.26 -3.75 -1.86
CA LYS A 154 -3.13 -4.38 -1.16
C LYS A 154 -3.61 -5.08 0.11
N GLN A 155 -4.37 -4.36 0.94
CA GLN A 155 -4.90 -4.91 2.18
C GLN A 155 -5.81 -6.13 1.92
N ALA A 156 -6.68 -6.06 0.90
CA ALA A 156 -7.56 -7.19 0.56
C ALA A 156 -6.76 -8.43 0.13
N LEU A 157 -5.68 -8.23 -0.65
CA LEU A 157 -4.80 -9.30 -1.09
C LEU A 157 -4.07 -9.95 0.08
N GLU A 158 -3.51 -9.15 1.00
CA GLU A 158 -2.83 -9.62 2.20
C GLU A 158 -3.78 -10.42 3.11
N GLU A 159 -4.99 -9.93 3.31
CA GLU A 159 -6.00 -10.63 4.12
C GLU A 159 -6.48 -11.93 3.48
N LYS A 160 -6.64 -11.97 2.16
CA LYS A 160 -7.16 -13.15 1.44
C LYS A 160 -6.09 -14.22 1.21
N LEU A 161 -4.87 -13.82 0.89
CA LEU A 161 -3.78 -14.73 0.48
C LEU A 161 -2.86 -15.13 1.63
N LEU A 162 -2.62 -14.21 2.57
CA LEU A 162 -1.68 -14.42 3.68
C LEU A 162 -2.38 -14.50 5.03
N GLY A 163 -3.66 -14.12 5.11
CA GLY A 163 -4.40 -14.10 6.37
C GLY A 163 -3.89 -13.04 7.36
N VAL A 164 -3.17 -12.02 6.87
CA VAL A 164 -2.53 -10.99 7.72
C VAL A 164 -3.31 -9.68 7.72
N THR A 165 -3.26 -8.98 8.85
CA THR A 165 -3.67 -7.57 8.97
C THR A 165 -2.48 -6.80 9.55
N LEU A 166 -1.79 -6.06 8.69
CA LEU A 166 -0.62 -5.26 9.06
C LEU A 166 -1.05 -3.96 9.76
N VAL A 167 -0.39 -3.63 10.86
CA VAL A 167 -0.65 -2.42 11.65
C VAL A 167 0.68 -1.80 12.11
N GLY A 168 0.93 -0.55 11.77
CA GLY A 168 2.09 0.20 12.24
C GLY A 168 1.90 0.66 13.68
N VAL A 169 2.93 0.55 14.51
CA VAL A 169 2.96 1.13 15.85
C VAL A 169 4.05 2.18 15.88
N THR A 170 3.64 3.45 15.94
CA THR A 170 4.55 4.61 15.92
C THR A 170 4.24 5.57 17.06
N GLY A 171 5.07 6.59 17.21
CA GLY A 171 5.05 7.55 18.31
C GLY A 171 6.46 7.90 18.77
N ASN A 172 6.59 9.01 19.48
CA ASN A 172 7.90 9.52 19.85
C ASN A 172 8.67 8.60 20.80
N THR A 173 9.99 8.74 20.82
CA THR A 173 10.86 7.95 21.69
C THR A 173 10.40 8.06 23.16
N GLY A 174 10.28 6.92 23.85
CA GLY A 174 9.75 6.86 25.23
C GLY A 174 8.22 6.72 25.35
N SER A 175 7.47 6.74 24.25
CA SER A 175 5.99 6.60 24.24
C SER A 175 5.46 5.19 24.54
N GLY A 176 6.32 4.18 24.66
CA GLY A 176 5.91 2.81 25.05
C GLY A 176 5.46 1.89 23.91
N LYS A 177 5.82 2.17 22.65
CA LYS A 177 5.52 1.33 21.48
C LYS A 177 5.92 -0.14 21.65
N THR A 178 7.18 -0.41 21.94
CA THR A 178 7.69 -1.77 22.15
C THR A 178 7.01 -2.48 23.32
N THR A 179 6.64 -1.74 24.37
CA THR A 179 5.86 -2.28 25.49
C THR A 179 4.45 -2.65 25.06
N LEU A 180 3.80 -1.84 24.22
CA LEU A 180 2.51 -2.17 23.62
C LEU A 180 2.62 -3.47 22.81
N CYS A 181 3.55 -3.53 21.84
CA CYS A 181 3.71 -4.69 20.96
C CYS A 181 3.90 -6.00 21.74
N LYS A 182 4.77 -6.00 22.75
CA LYS A 182 5.01 -7.18 23.60
C LYS A 182 3.80 -7.61 24.42
N LYS A 183 2.97 -6.67 24.89
CA LYS A 183 1.80 -6.95 25.73
C LYS A 183 0.53 -7.28 24.94
N MET A 184 0.47 -6.95 23.65
CA MET A 184 -0.68 -7.23 22.80
C MET A 184 -0.90 -8.73 22.54
N GLY A 185 0.13 -9.56 22.71
CA GLY A 185 0.01 -11.01 22.51
C GLY A 185 -0.25 -11.42 21.06
N VAL A 186 0.19 -10.59 20.11
CA VAL A 186 0.11 -10.85 18.66
C VAL A 186 1.51 -10.80 18.06
N ASN A 187 1.65 -11.29 16.82
CA ASN A 187 2.90 -11.21 16.08
C ASN A 187 3.34 -9.75 15.94
N PHE A 188 4.63 -9.48 16.10
CA PHE A 188 5.18 -8.16 15.82
C PHE A 188 6.60 -8.23 15.28
N ILE A 189 6.95 -7.24 14.46
CA ILE A 189 8.24 -7.05 13.82
C ILE A 189 8.87 -5.79 14.38
N ASP A 190 10.08 -5.92 14.90
CA ASP A 190 10.90 -4.81 15.40
C ASP A 190 11.81 -4.30 14.26
N VAL A 191 11.49 -3.11 13.75
CA VAL A 191 12.20 -2.52 12.59
C VAL A 191 13.65 -2.19 12.93
N ASP A 192 13.94 -1.73 14.15
CA ASP A 192 15.30 -1.41 14.58
C ASP A 192 16.17 -2.68 14.62
N LYS A 193 15.58 -3.81 15.01
CA LYS A 193 16.24 -5.12 14.96
C LYS A 193 16.52 -5.55 13.52
N LEU A 194 15.58 -5.38 12.59
CA LEU A 194 15.81 -5.70 11.17
C LEU A 194 16.98 -4.89 10.59
N ILE A 195 16.99 -3.58 10.82
CA ILE A 195 18.08 -2.69 10.36
C ILE A 195 19.42 -3.12 10.97
N HIS A 196 19.42 -3.48 12.25
CA HIS A 196 20.63 -3.96 12.90
C HIS A 196 21.17 -5.25 12.27
N GLU A 197 20.30 -6.20 11.95
CA GLU A 197 20.69 -7.44 11.27
C GLU A 197 21.26 -7.17 9.87
N ILE A 198 20.70 -6.21 9.12
CA ILE A 198 21.20 -5.82 7.80
C ILE A 198 22.65 -5.33 7.91
N TYR A 199 22.95 -4.42 8.85
CA TYR A 199 24.32 -3.94 9.06
C TYR A 199 25.29 -5.04 9.45
N GLN A 200 24.84 -6.08 10.17
CA GLN A 200 25.71 -7.17 10.61
C GLN A 200 25.96 -8.21 9.52
N LYS A 201 24.94 -8.58 8.76
CA LYS A 201 24.97 -9.75 7.87
C LYS A 201 25.30 -9.41 6.41
N SER A 202 24.98 -8.19 5.94
CA SER A 202 25.17 -7.83 4.54
C SER A 202 26.55 -7.22 4.28
N ASN A 203 27.45 -7.99 3.63
CA ASN A 203 28.75 -7.47 3.21
C ASN A 203 28.63 -6.38 2.15
N LYS A 204 27.61 -6.47 1.27
CA LYS A 204 27.29 -5.42 0.31
C LYS A 204 27.02 -4.09 1.02
N VAL A 205 26.13 -4.10 2.03
CA VAL A 205 25.80 -2.87 2.79
C VAL A 205 27.03 -2.33 3.52
N LYS A 206 27.86 -3.19 4.12
CA LYS A 206 29.10 -2.73 4.76
C LYS A 206 30.05 -2.06 3.77
N ASN A 207 30.20 -2.62 2.57
CA ASN A 207 31.05 -2.04 1.53
C ASN A 207 30.48 -0.71 1.04
N ASP A 208 29.17 -0.64 0.78
CA ASP A 208 28.50 0.59 0.36
C ASP A 208 28.64 1.69 1.41
N LEU A 209 28.44 1.37 2.70
CA LEU A 209 28.66 2.29 3.82
C LEU A 209 30.12 2.76 3.93
N LYS A 210 31.08 1.86 3.69
CA LYS A 210 32.50 2.21 3.73
C LYS A 210 32.89 3.11 2.57
N ASN A 211 32.35 2.87 1.38
CA ASN A 211 32.59 3.70 0.20
C ASN A 211 31.98 5.09 0.38
N GLU A 212 30.77 5.18 0.93
CA GLU A 212 30.04 6.43 1.05
C GLU A 212 30.48 7.29 2.25
N PHE A 213 30.70 6.65 3.41
CA PHE A 213 30.96 7.35 4.66
C PHE A 213 32.37 7.11 5.22
N GLY A 214 33.18 6.27 4.59
CA GLY A 214 34.54 5.95 5.04
C GLY A 214 34.59 5.10 6.31
N GLY A 215 35.80 4.88 6.82
CA GLY A 215 36.04 4.08 8.04
C GLY A 215 35.49 4.69 9.34
N LYS A 216 35.11 5.98 9.34
CA LYS A 216 34.62 6.69 10.54
C LYS A 216 33.31 6.14 11.09
N VAL A 217 32.49 5.46 10.28
CA VAL A 217 31.24 4.83 10.72
C VAL A 217 31.43 3.38 11.19
N PHE A 218 32.67 2.92 11.33
CA PHE A 218 33.01 1.57 11.79
C PHE A 218 33.81 1.60 13.11
N SER A 219 33.65 0.54 13.89
CA SER A 219 34.42 0.23 15.11
C SER A 219 34.68 -1.28 15.15
N GLY A 220 35.94 -1.71 15.14
CA GLY A 220 36.29 -3.14 15.15
C GLY A 220 35.73 -3.93 13.97
N GLY A 221 35.69 -3.32 12.78
CA GLY A 221 35.17 -3.96 11.55
C GLY A 221 33.64 -4.10 11.48
N LYS A 222 32.91 -3.60 12.49
CA LYS A 222 31.44 -3.56 12.53
C LYS A 222 30.94 -2.13 12.37
N VAL A 223 29.74 -1.98 11.80
CA VAL A 223 29.08 -0.67 11.70
C VAL A 223 28.80 -0.14 13.11
N ASP A 224 29.33 1.03 13.41
CA ASP A 224 29.10 1.74 14.66
C ASP A 224 27.85 2.62 14.51
N ARG A 225 26.71 2.10 14.96
CA ARG A 225 25.40 2.80 14.87
C ARG A 225 25.40 4.15 15.56
N LYS A 226 26.22 4.36 16.60
CA LYS A 226 26.28 5.64 17.31
C LYS A 226 27.01 6.67 16.45
N LYS A 227 28.14 6.29 15.86
CA LYS A 227 28.88 7.17 14.93
C LYS A 227 28.09 7.46 13.66
N LEU A 228 27.48 6.42 13.07
CA LEU A 228 26.61 6.57 11.90
C LEU A 228 25.40 7.47 12.22
N GLY A 229 24.75 7.23 13.36
CA GLY A 229 23.63 8.03 13.87
C GLY A 229 23.98 9.50 14.03
N ASN A 230 25.12 9.82 14.65
CA ASN A 230 25.57 11.20 14.80
C ASN A 230 25.81 11.89 13.44
N LEU A 231 26.36 11.17 12.46
CA LEU A 231 26.61 11.70 11.13
C LEU A 231 25.29 12.04 10.40
N ILE A 232 24.35 11.10 10.37
CA ILE A 232 23.05 11.28 9.68
C ILE A 232 22.11 12.23 10.43
N PHE A 233 22.37 12.50 11.71
CA PHE A 233 21.59 13.44 12.51
C PHE A 233 21.81 14.88 12.00
N THR A 234 23.07 15.24 11.73
CA THR A 234 23.45 16.60 11.35
C THR A 234 23.44 16.86 9.84
N ASP A 235 23.44 15.81 9.02
CA ASP A 235 23.62 15.91 7.56
C ASP A 235 22.47 15.23 6.80
N THR A 236 21.66 16.04 6.12
CA THR A 236 20.52 15.59 5.31
C THR A 236 20.96 14.76 4.11
N LEU A 237 22.05 15.14 3.42
CA LEU A 237 22.57 14.38 2.27
C LEU A 237 23.10 13.01 2.72
N ALA A 238 23.77 12.95 3.86
CA ALA A 238 24.21 11.68 4.43
C ALA A 238 23.02 10.77 4.77
N ARG A 239 21.89 11.33 5.21
CA ARG A 239 20.66 10.59 5.49
C ARG A 239 20.04 10.00 4.23
N GLU A 240 19.95 10.77 3.15
CA GLU A 240 19.46 10.31 1.84
C GLU A 240 20.33 9.18 1.28
N LYS A 241 21.65 9.34 1.35
CA LYS A 241 22.61 8.30 0.94
C LYS A 241 22.44 7.02 1.73
N LEU A 242 22.28 7.11 3.06
CA LEU A 242 22.02 5.94 3.90
C LEU A 242 20.68 5.28 3.53
N ALA A 243 19.62 6.06 3.29
CA ALA A 243 18.33 5.55 2.88
C ALA A 243 18.44 4.76 1.56
N ASN A 244 19.15 5.28 0.57
CA ASN A 244 19.39 4.61 -0.72
C ASN A 244 20.16 3.29 -0.56
N ILE A 245 21.19 3.27 0.30
CA ILE A 245 21.95 2.04 0.61
C ILE A 245 21.05 0.98 1.25
N LEU A 246 20.12 1.39 2.11
CA LEU A 246 19.28 0.48 2.88
C LEU A 246 17.97 0.10 2.18
N GLN A 247 17.48 0.85 1.20
CA GLN A 247 16.16 0.67 0.60
C GLN A 247 15.88 -0.79 0.19
N VAL A 248 16.74 -1.36 -0.66
CA VAL A 248 16.56 -2.74 -1.17
C VAL A 248 16.80 -3.80 -0.08
N PRO A 249 17.92 -3.77 0.69
CA PRO A 249 18.13 -4.72 1.78
C PRO A 249 17.02 -4.69 2.83
N PHE A 250 16.49 -3.51 3.14
CA PHE A 250 15.40 -3.34 4.08
C PHE A 250 14.10 -3.95 3.56
N LYS A 251 13.75 -3.66 2.29
CA LYS A 251 12.56 -4.25 1.64
C LYS A 251 12.61 -5.78 1.69
N ILE A 252 13.72 -6.38 1.25
CA ILE A 252 13.92 -7.85 1.28
C ILE A 252 13.78 -8.37 2.71
N LYS A 253 14.45 -7.74 3.67
CA LYS A 253 14.46 -8.23 5.05
C LYS A 253 13.08 -8.11 5.72
N LEU A 254 12.32 -7.09 5.34
CA LEU A 254 10.95 -6.89 5.78
C LEU A 254 10.00 -7.94 5.18
N GLU A 255 10.12 -8.22 3.87
CA GLU A 255 9.36 -9.28 3.19
C GLU A 255 9.65 -10.66 3.80
N GLU A 256 10.92 -10.99 4.07
CA GLU A 256 11.29 -12.21 4.80
C GLU A 256 10.63 -12.29 6.18
N SER A 257 10.49 -11.16 6.88
CA SER A 257 9.94 -11.13 8.24
C SER A 257 8.44 -11.38 8.30
N PHE A 258 7.73 -11.27 7.18
CA PHE A 258 6.29 -11.58 7.10
C PHE A 258 6.02 -13.07 6.86
N GLN A 259 7.02 -13.85 6.44
CA GLN A 259 6.81 -15.26 6.10
C GLN A 259 6.34 -16.07 7.30
N GLY A 260 5.23 -16.80 7.12
CA GLY A 260 4.64 -17.66 8.15
C GLY A 260 3.90 -16.90 9.26
N LEU A 261 3.75 -15.57 9.16
CA LEU A 261 2.90 -14.81 10.07
C LEU A 261 1.44 -14.85 9.60
N GLU A 262 0.53 -14.95 10.56
CA GLU A 262 -0.92 -14.87 10.34
C GLU A 262 -1.57 -13.95 11.38
N GLY A 263 -2.78 -13.48 11.09
CA GLY A 263 -3.55 -12.62 11.99
C GLY A 263 -3.06 -11.18 12.01
N ILE A 264 -3.24 -10.50 13.15
CA ILE A 264 -2.76 -9.12 13.31
C ILE A 264 -1.25 -9.15 13.49
N VAL A 265 -0.53 -8.38 12.67
CA VAL A 265 0.93 -8.23 12.76
C VAL A 265 1.24 -6.76 13.02
N LEU A 266 1.93 -6.49 14.12
CA LEU A 266 2.35 -5.14 14.50
C LEU A 266 3.76 -4.83 13.96
N LEU A 267 3.93 -3.69 13.30
CA LEU A 267 5.25 -3.19 12.90
C LEU A 267 5.69 -2.13 13.91
N ASP A 268 6.57 -2.47 14.84
CA ASP A 268 7.15 -1.52 15.81
C ASP A 268 8.20 -0.66 15.09
N CYS A 269 7.81 0.58 14.78
CA CYS A 269 8.64 1.50 14.02
C CYS A 269 8.43 2.94 14.52
N ALA A 270 9.47 3.50 15.15
CA ALA A 270 9.43 4.87 15.64
C ALA A 270 9.36 5.91 14.51
N TYR A 271 9.95 5.59 13.36
CA TYR A 271 10.08 6.48 12.19
C TYR A 271 9.17 6.03 11.04
N LEU A 272 7.98 5.51 11.36
CA LEU A 272 7.06 4.92 10.38
C LEU A 272 6.70 5.90 9.25
N VAL A 273 6.49 7.18 9.58
CA VAL A 273 6.13 8.22 8.61
C VAL A 273 7.37 8.72 7.88
N GLU A 274 8.44 8.96 8.63
CA GLU A 274 9.70 9.49 8.13
C GLU A 274 10.41 8.54 7.16
N TYR A 275 10.15 7.24 7.26
CA TYR A 275 10.63 6.21 6.34
C TYR A 275 9.62 5.82 5.25
N ASP A 276 8.51 6.55 5.12
CA ASP A 276 7.44 6.29 4.15
C ASP A 276 6.89 4.85 4.21
N LEU A 277 6.77 4.31 5.43
CA LEU A 277 6.32 2.93 5.67
C LEU A 277 4.81 2.84 5.93
N LEU A 278 4.06 3.94 5.80
CA LEU A 278 2.61 3.94 5.99
C LEU A 278 1.92 2.99 5.00
N SER A 279 2.34 3.01 3.73
CA SER A 279 1.81 2.15 2.67
C SER A 279 2.06 0.65 2.96
N ILE A 280 3.16 0.32 3.63
CA ILE A 280 3.48 -1.05 4.06
C ILE A 280 2.43 -1.56 5.04
N VAL A 281 1.99 -0.73 5.98
CA VAL A 281 1.01 -1.11 6.99
C VAL A 281 -0.43 -0.74 6.60
N ASN A 282 -0.69 -0.56 5.31
CA ASN A 282 -2.01 -0.20 4.77
C ASN A 282 -2.59 1.09 5.37
N ASN A 283 -1.74 2.02 5.79
CA ASN A 283 -2.10 3.21 6.56
C ASN A 283 -2.88 2.90 7.85
N ASN A 284 -2.82 1.66 8.35
CA ASN A 284 -3.40 1.24 9.62
C ASN A 284 -2.37 1.48 10.73
N VAL A 285 -2.62 2.45 11.61
CA VAL A 285 -1.62 2.94 12.55
C VAL A 285 -2.18 3.04 13.97
N ILE A 286 -1.42 2.50 14.92
CA ILE A 286 -1.51 2.84 16.34
C ILE A 286 -0.48 3.93 16.62
N LEU A 287 -0.95 5.10 17.02
CA LEU A 287 -0.11 6.22 17.44
C LEU A 287 -0.05 6.27 18.98
N MET A 288 1.12 5.94 19.51
CA MET A 288 1.44 6.04 20.93
C MET A 288 1.84 7.47 21.28
N THR A 289 1.16 8.04 22.27
CA THR A 289 1.41 9.40 22.79
C THR A 289 1.72 9.39 24.28
N CYS A 290 2.45 10.41 24.72
CA CYS A 290 2.87 10.58 26.10
C CYS A 290 3.23 12.05 26.34
N SER A 291 3.02 12.56 27.56
CA SER A 291 3.53 13.86 27.96
C SER A 291 5.07 13.92 27.89
N ASP A 292 5.61 15.09 27.59
CA ASP A 292 7.07 15.27 27.45
C ASP A 292 7.80 15.03 28.77
N GLY A 293 7.20 15.40 29.90
CA GLY A 293 7.72 15.09 31.24
C GLY A 293 7.89 13.59 31.47
N GLU A 294 6.94 12.77 31.05
CA GLU A 294 7.05 11.31 31.15
C GLU A 294 8.05 10.72 30.13
N LYS A 295 8.14 11.28 28.92
CA LYS A 295 9.17 10.86 27.94
C LYS A 295 10.58 11.04 28.50
N ILE A 296 10.86 12.19 29.13
CA ILE A 296 12.17 12.52 29.73
C ILE A 296 12.47 11.61 30.91
N LYS A 297 11.49 11.34 31.79
CA LYS A 297 11.65 10.39 32.90
C LYS A 297 12.00 8.97 32.41
N ARG A 298 11.33 8.50 31.37
CA ARG A 298 11.50 7.14 30.82
C ARG A 298 12.78 7.00 30.01
N ASN A 299 13.27 8.08 29.40
CA ASN A 299 14.50 8.07 28.64
C ASN A 299 15.20 9.42 28.75
N LYS A 300 16.20 9.53 29.65
CA LYS A 300 17.03 10.74 29.78
C LYS A 300 17.75 11.15 28.47
N LYS A 301 17.89 10.24 27.49
CA LYS A 301 18.43 10.57 26.15
C LYS A 301 17.38 11.10 25.17
N ALA A 302 16.09 11.10 25.54
CA ALA A 302 15.04 11.67 24.69
C ALA A 302 15.27 13.16 24.42
N GLU A 303 15.91 13.88 25.36
CA GLU A 303 16.29 15.29 25.20
C GLU A 303 17.15 15.54 23.95
N ASN A 304 18.04 14.62 23.58
CA ASN A 304 18.91 14.73 22.39
C ASN A 304 18.25 14.25 21.09
N ILE A 305 17.03 13.69 21.15
CA ILE A 305 16.27 13.15 20.01
C ILE A 305 15.08 14.07 19.65
N LEU A 306 14.72 15.00 20.55
CA LEU A 306 13.79 16.09 20.32
C LEU A 306 14.28 16.95 19.14
N GLY A 307 13.77 16.68 17.94
CA GLY A 307 14.15 17.37 16.70
C GLY A 307 14.26 16.48 15.46
N VAL A 308 14.33 15.15 15.61
CA VAL A 308 14.39 14.21 14.46
C VAL A 308 13.04 13.60 14.14
N GLN A 309 12.27 13.28 15.18
CA GLN A 309 10.89 12.83 15.03
C GLN A 309 9.97 14.04 14.98
N TYR A 310 8.91 13.91 14.20
CA TYR A 310 7.80 14.85 14.28
C TYR A 310 7.24 14.89 15.69
N ASP A 311 6.76 16.06 16.14
CA ASP A 311 5.97 16.09 17.36
C ASP A 311 4.71 15.22 17.20
N ASP A 312 4.11 14.80 18.32
CA ASP A 312 2.99 13.85 18.30
C ASP A 312 1.81 14.37 17.44
N LYS A 313 1.64 15.70 17.32
CA LYS A 313 0.58 16.32 16.52
C LYS A 313 0.91 16.28 15.04
N LYS A 314 2.13 16.67 14.65
CA LYS A 314 2.58 16.61 13.26
C LYS A 314 2.57 15.16 12.75
N LEU A 315 2.99 14.19 13.57
CA LEU A 315 2.91 12.77 13.22
C LEU A 315 1.46 12.32 12.98
N GLU A 316 0.54 12.74 13.86
CA GLU A 316 -0.90 12.49 13.68
C GLU A 316 -1.45 13.11 12.38
N ASP A 317 -1.11 14.36 12.10
CA ASP A 317 -1.57 15.10 10.93
C ASP A 317 -1.09 14.43 9.63
N GLU A 318 0.18 14.05 9.53
CA GLU A 318 0.74 13.34 8.36
C GLU A 318 0.03 11.99 8.12
N ILE A 319 -0.22 11.21 9.17
CA ILE A 319 -0.95 9.94 9.05
C ILE A 319 -2.38 10.20 8.53
N ARG A 320 -3.06 11.21 9.06
CA ARG A 320 -4.43 11.56 8.64
C ARG A 320 -4.48 12.05 7.20
N ILE A 321 -3.50 12.87 6.79
CA ILE A 321 -3.35 13.34 5.41
C ILE A 321 -3.20 12.13 4.49
N ARG A 322 -2.32 11.18 4.81
CA ARG A 322 -2.09 9.99 3.99
C ARG A 322 -3.33 9.10 3.87
N ILE A 323 -4.01 8.83 4.99
CA ILE A 323 -5.28 8.06 4.99
C ILE A 323 -6.32 8.72 4.09
N LYS A 324 -6.42 10.05 4.11
CA LYS A 324 -7.35 10.81 3.28
C LYS A 324 -6.96 10.77 1.80
N GLN A 325 -5.67 10.89 1.48
CA GLN A 325 -5.15 10.86 0.10
C GLN A 325 -5.36 9.49 -0.54
N ASP A 326 -5.09 8.41 0.19
CA ASP A 326 -5.21 7.04 -0.32
C ASP A 326 -6.64 6.48 -0.20
N TYR A 327 -7.58 7.23 0.40
CA TYR A 327 -8.95 6.79 0.71
C TYR A 327 -9.00 5.47 1.50
N ALA A 328 -7.95 5.18 2.26
CA ALA A 328 -7.77 3.91 2.95
C ALA A 328 -6.83 4.04 4.16
N GLY A 329 -7.14 3.28 5.20
CA GLY A 329 -6.37 3.21 6.44
C GLY A 329 -7.18 3.59 7.68
N ASN A 330 -6.56 3.43 8.84
CA ASN A 330 -7.17 3.66 10.13
C ASN A 330 -6.16 4.23 11.12
N LEU A 331 -6.60 5.08 12.04
CA LEU A 331 -5.74 5.64 13.09
C LEU A 331 -6.35 5.41 14.47
N LEU A 332 -5.61 4.75 15.36
CA LEU A 332 -5.92 4.60 16.78
C LEU A 332 -4.87 5.31 17.62
N LYS A 333 -5.27 6.39 18.30
CA LYS A 333 -4.40 7.10 19.24
C LYS A 333 -4.50 6.50 20.64
N ILE A 334 -3.37 6.21 21.27
CA ILE A 334 -3.28 5.66 22.62
C ILE A 334 -2.37 6.56 23.46
N ASN A 335 -2.86 6.99 24.62
CA ASN A 335 -2.03 7.68 25.61
C ASN A 335 -1.45 6.63 26.58
N SER A 336 -0.12 6.51 26.61
CA SER A 336 0.62 5.54 27.43
C SER A 336 0.63 5.84 28.94
N GLU A 337 0.11 6.98 29.37
CA GLU A 337 -0.04 7.37 30.79
C GLU A 337 -1.37 6.87 31.38
N LYS A 338 -2.31 6.45 30.53
CA LYS A 338 -3.59 5.87 30.95
C LYS A 338 -3.48 4.34 31.04
N ASN A 339 -4.41 3.72 31.77
CA ASN A 339 -4.52 2.26 31.78
C ASN A 339 -4.89 1.75 30.39
N ILE A 340 -4.03 0.91 29.79
CA ILE A 340 -4.20 0.41 28.43
C ILE A 340 -5.01 -0.88 28.47
N ASN A 341 -6.18 -0.87 27.84
CA ASN A 341 -7.00 -2.06 27.66
C ASN A 341 -6.65 -2.79 26.35
N TYR A 342 -5.77 -3.79 26.44
CA TYR A 342 -5.27 -4.55 25.30
C TYR A 342 -6.36 -5.33 24.56
N SER A 343 -7.35 -5.89 25.27
CA SER A 343 -8.42 -6.68 24.64
C SER A 343 -9.35 -5.81 23.80
N GLU A 344 -9.64 -4.59 24.26
CA GLU A 344 -10.41 -3.61 23.50
C GLU A 344 -9.64 -3.12 22.26
N ILE A 345 -8.32 -2.92 22.36
CA ILE A 345 -7.49 -2.57 21.20
C ILE A 345 -7.56 -3.70 20.16
N LEU A 346 -7.36 -4.95 20.56
CA LEU A 346 -7.46 -6.09 19.64
C LEU A 346 -8.85 -6.19 18.98
N LYS A 347 -9.93 -5.93 19.73
CA LYS A 347 -11.29 -5.90 19.19
C LYS A 347 -11.44 -4.82 18.11
N ARG A 348 -10.82 -3.65 18.29
CA ARG A 348 -10.81 -2.57 17.29
C ARG A 348 -9.99 -2.94 16.05
N LEU A 349 -8.79 -3.48 16.23
CA LEU A 349 -7.92 -3.88 15.11
C LEU A 349 -8.57 -4.98 14.26
N LYS A 350 -9.31 -5.92 14.87
CA LYS A 350 -10.07 -6.93 14.12
C LYS A 350 -11.09 -6.32 13.15
N LYS A 351 -11.64 -5.14 13.46
CA LYS A 351 -12.57 -4.42 12.58
C LYS A 351 -11.86 -3.73 11.41
N TRP A 352 -10.54 -3.57 11.47
CA TRP A 352 -9.76 -3.00 10.36
C TRP A 352 -9.58 -4.01 9.23
N ASN A 353 -9.84 -5.30 9.48
CA ASN A 353 -9.89 -6.31 8.44
C ASN A 353 -11.04 -6.02 7.47
N ILE A 354 -10.75 -5.74 6.20
CA ILE A 354 -11.76 -5.26 5.25
C ILE A 354 -12.62 -6.38 4.68
N LEU A 355 -12.17 -7.64 4.75
CA LEU A 355 -12.93 -8.81 4.28
C LEU A 355 -13.86 -9.39 5.36
N ARG A 356 -13.56 -9.19 6.64
CA ARG A 356 -14.34 -9.72 7.80
C ARG A 356 -15.31 -8.71 8.41
N GLN A 357 -15.63 -7.63 7.70
CA GLN A 357 -16.56 -6.57 8.17
C GLN A 357 -18.06 -6.94 8.07
N LYS A 358 -18.42 -8.19 7.77
CA LYS A 358 -19.81 -8.66 7.69
C LYS A 358 -20.32 -9.26 8.99
#